data_AF-A0A968UD85-F1
#
_entry.id   AF-A0A968UD85-F1
#
_cell.length_a   1.000
_cell.length_b   1.000
_cell.length_c   1.000
_cell.angle_alpha   90.00
_cell.angle_beta   90.00
_cell.angle_gamma   90.00
#
_symmetry.space_group_name_H-M   'P 1'
#
loop_
_entity.id
_entity.type
_entity.pdbx_description
1 polymer ?
#
loop_
_entity_poly.entity_id
_entity_poly.type
_entity_poly.pdbx_seq_one_letter_code
_entity_poly.pdbx_strand_id
1 'polypeptide(L)' 'MNRFYQLMLDPDNPLRPAEALTEAQRSMWNEPRWQTPYNWAAFTIQGVWE' A
#
# COMPACT_ATOMS: atom_id res chain seq x y z
N MET A 1 -0.41 3.44 -6.93
CA MET A 1 0.73 2.85 -6.21
C MET A 1 1.82 3.83 -5.77
N ASN A 2 1.74 5.12 -6.09
CA ASN A 2 2.62 6.12 -5.47
C ASN A 2 2.50 6.16 -3.93
N ARG A 3 1.31 5.89 -3.39
CA ARG A 3 1.06 5.82 -1.94
C ARG A 3 1.93 4.82 -1.20
N PHE A 4 2.16 3.65 -1.81
CA PHE A 4 3.04 2.63 -1.24
C PHE A 4 4.46 3.19 -1.02
N TYR A 5 5.04 3.82 -2.05
CA TYR A 5 6.38 4.39 -1.95
C TYR A 5 6.42 5.61 -1.03
N GLN A 6 5.37 6.43 -0.99
CA GLN A 6 5.27 7.54 -0.05
C GLN A 6 5.32 7.07 1.40
N LEU A 7 4.62 5.97 1.72
CA LEU A 7 4.59 5.40 3.06
C LEU A 7 5.89 4.65 3.42
N MET A 8 6.52 3.99 2.44
CA MET A 8 7.76 3.24 2.66
C MET A 8 8.99 4.14 2.73
N LEU A 9 9.00 5.24 1.97
CA LEU A 9 10.12 6.18 1.87
C LEU A 9 9.83 7.49 2.61
N ASP A 10 8.88 7.47 3.53
CA ASP A 10 8.58 8.61 4.38
C ASP A 10 9.85 9.00 5.17
N PRO A 11 10.33 10.25 5.05
CA PRO A 11 11.57 10.70 5.68
C PRO A 11 11.46 10.78 7.21
N ASP A 12 10.25 10.92 7.75
CA ASP A 12 10.00 11.05 9.19
C ASP A 12 9.67 9.70 9.83
N ASN A 13 8.91 8.84 9.13
CA ASN A 13 8.52 7.52 9.64
C ASN A 13 8.32 6.47 8.53
N PRO A 14 9.39 5.83 8.03
CA PRO A 14 9.28 4.84 6.96
C PRO A 14 8.62 3.55 7.47
N LEU A 15 7.57 3.11 6.77
CA LEU A 15 6.91 1.82 7.06
C LEU A 15 7.65 0.66 6.42
N ARG A 16 7.57 -0.53 7.05
CA ARG A 16 8.03 -1.77 6.41
C ARG A 16 7.20 -2.03 5.16
N PRO A 17 7.77 -2.65 4.11
CA PRO A 17 7.05 -2.87 2.85
C PRO A 17 5.67 -3.52 3.02
N ALA A 18 5.55 -4.54 3.89
CA ALA A 18 4.26 -5.20 4.16
C ALA A 18 3.20 -4.25 4.78
N GLU A 19 3.63 -3.40 5.71
CA GLU A 19 2.76 -2.40 6.35
C GLU A 19 2.37 -1.29 5.37
N ALA A 20 3.35 -0.77 4.62
CA ALA A 20 3.13 0.25 3.60
C ALA A 20 2.14 -0.20 2.51
N LEU A 21 2.23 -1.46 2.07
CA LEU A 21 1.29 -2.01 1.08
C LEU A 21 -0.12 -2.11 1.66
N THR A 22 -0.24 -2.67 2.86
CA THR A 22 -1.54 -2.84 3.53
C THR A 22 -2.23 -1.49 3.72
N GLU A 23 -1.48 -0.48 4.17
CA GLU A 23 -2.02 0.86 4.40
C GLU A 23 -2.37 1.58 3.09
N ALA A 24 -1.55 1.42 2.04
CA ALA A 24 -1.88 1.93 0.71
C ALA A 24 -3.18 1.31 0.16
N GLN A 25 -3.37 0.00 0.33
CA GLN A 25 -4.60 -0.69 -0.09
C GLN A 25 -5.83 -0.21 0.70
N ARG A 26 -5.72 -0.06 2.03
CA ARG A 26 -6.80 0.54 2.86
C ARG A 26 -7.15 1.95 2.43
N SER A 27 -6.13 2.78 2.18
CA SER A 27 -6.31 4.15 1.69
C SER A 27 -7.05 4.19 0.36
N MET A 28 -6.74 3.26 -0.56
CA MET A 28 -7.44 3.15 -1.85
C MET A 28 -8.86 2.59 -1.72
N TRP A 29 -9.09 1.68 -0.76
CA TRP A 29 -10.42 1.16 -0.44
C TRP A 29 -11.37 2.28 0.04
N ASN A 30 -10.85 3.20 0.86
CA ASN A 30 -11.64 4.29 1.43
C ASN A 30 -11.90 5.45 0.46
N GLU A 31 -11.29 5.44 -0.73
CA GLU A 31 -11.44 6.52 -1.71
C GLU A 31 -12.35 6.08 -2.86
N PRO A 32 -13.51 6.72 -3.09
CA PRO A 32 -14.50 6.28 -4.08
C PRO A 32 -13.94 6.09 -5.50
N ARG A 33 -12.92 6.88 -5.86
CA ARG A 33 -12.23 6.79 -7.16
C ARG A 33 -11.46 5.49 -7.35
N TRP A 34 -10.93 4.92 -6.27
CA TRP A 34 -10.02 3.77 -6.30
C TRP A 34 -10.56 2.53 -5.58
N GLN A 35 -11.75 2.63 -4.99
CA GLN A 35 -12.38 1.59 -4.19
C GLN A 35 -12.54 0.25 -4.90
N THR A 36 -12.65 0.24 -6.24
CA THR A 36 -12.76 -1.02 -6.98
C THR A 36 -11.46 -1.83 -6.88
N PRO A 37 -11.51 -3.11 -6.42
CA PRO A 37 -10.32 -3.94 -6.20
C PRO A 37 -9.42 -4.11 -7.43
N TYR A 38 -10.00 -4.03 -8.63
CA TYR A 38 -9.28 -4.08 -9.90
C TYR A 38 -8.08 -3.10 -9.96
N ASN A 39 -8.15 -1.96 -9.27
CA ASN A 39 -7.10 -0.94 -9.33
C ASN A 39 -5.87 -1.24 -8.49
N TRP A 40 -5.97 -2.13 -7.49
CA TRP A 40 -4.91 -2.29 -6.49
C TRP A 40 -4.72 -3.72 -5.97
N ALA A 41 -5.64 -4.65 -6.22
CA ALA A 41 -5.54 -6.03 -5.73
C ALA A 41 -4.40 -6.84 -6.39
N ALA A 42 -3.94 -6.43 -7.57
CA ALA A 42 -2.80 -7.07 -8.24
C ALA A 42 -1.46 -6.81 -7.53
N PHE A 43 -1.37 -5.76 -6.71
CA PHE A 43 -0.15 -5.43 -6.00
C PHE A 43 -0.04 -6.30 -4.75
N THR A 44 0.93 -7.21 -4.79
CA THR A 44 1.24 -8.12 -3.70
C THR A 44 2.74 -8.04 -3.41
N ILE A 45 3.13 -8.26 -2.16
CA ILE A 45 4.54 -8.43 -1.79
C ILE A 45 4.78 -9.91 -1.56
N GLN A 46 5.74 -10.46 -2.29
CA GLN A 46 6.21 -11.83 -2.12
C GLN A 46 7.45 -11.84 -1.25
N GLY A 47 7.60 -12.85 -0.39
CA GLY A 47 8.75 -12.98 0.49
C GLY A 47 8.64 -12.24 1.83
N VAL A 48 7.42 -11.83 2.24
CA VAL A 48 7.16 -11.55 3.65
C VAL A 48 7.09 -12.90 4.35
N TRP A 49 8.18 -13.29 4.99
CA TRP A 49 8.24 -14.45 5.88
C TRP A 49 8.13 -13.90 7.31
N GLU A 50 7.10 -14.31 8.06
CA GLU A 50 7.00 -14.06 9.51
C GLU A 50 7.85 -15.06 10.31
#